data_AF-A0A142JMD8-F1
#
_entry.id   AF-A0A142JMD8-F1
#
_cell.length_a   1.000
_cell.length_b   1.000
_cell.length_c   1.000
_cell.angle_alpha   90.00
_cell.angle_beta   90.00
_cell.angle_gamma   90.00
#
_symmetry.space_group_name_H-M   'P 1'
#
loop_
_entity.id
_entity.type
_entity.pdbx_description
1 polymer ?
#
loop_
_entity_poly.entity_id
_entity_poly.type
_entity_poly.pdbx_seq_one_letter_code
_entity_poly.pdbx_strand_id
1 'polypeptide(L)'
;MNDWLRQTATQHAQQNLTRTYVAVDDGEPARLLGYYALAATRLLFAGISERRAGQDVSAVLLTRLAVDRHVVRQGLGGYLLRHALHVVRDASLRTDVQCVLANATSSSAADFYQHFGFEALATDRRRLILPMRSMDAVCQHVRGFEPI
;
A
#
# COMPACT_ATOMS: atom_id res chain seq x y z
N MET A 1 10.78 13.17 2.09
CA MET A 1 11.16 11.75 2.00
C MET A 1 12.04 11.38 3.18
N ASN A 2 13.23 11.99 3.29
CA ASN A 2 14.22 11.62 4.30
C ASN A 2 13.81 11.93 5.74
N ASP A 3 13.12 13.03 6.01
CA ASP A 3 12.83 13.44 7.39
C ASP A 3 11.84 12.50 8.09
N TRP A 4 10.74 12.15 7.41
CA TRP A 4 9.77 11.18 7.94
C TRP A 4 10.38 9.79 8.14
N LEU A 5 11.20 9.34 7.19
CA LEU A 5 11.81 8.01 7.30
C LEU A 5 12.84 7.94 8.44
N ARG A 6 13.67 8.99 8.63
CA ARG A 6 14.69 9.02 9.69
C ARG A 6 14.08 9.13 11.09
N GLN A 7 13.03 9.94 11.25
CA GLN A 7 12.50 10.26 12.58
C GLN A 7 11.30 9.39 12.95
N THR A 8 10.39 9.12 12.00
CA THR A 8 9.10 8.50 12.28
C THR A 8 9.07 7.01 12.00
N ALA A 9 9.70 6.54 10.92
CA ALA A 9 9.62 5.13 10.53
C ALA A 9 10.27 4.20 11.57
N THR A 10 11.44 4.56 12.12
CA THR A 10 12.12 3.78 13.16
C THR A 10 11.29 3.70 14.44
N GLN A 11 10.72 4.82 14.88
CA GLN A 11 9.90 4.87 16.09
C GLN A 11 8.60 4.07 15.93
N HIS A 12 7.92 4.23 14.79
CA HIS A 12 6.70 3.48 14.50
C HIS A 12 6.96 1.98 14.35
N ALA A 13 8.10 1.59 13.79
CA ALA A 13 8.51 0.18 13.71
C ALA A 13 8.78 -0.40 15.10
N GLN A 14 9.50 0.33 15.97
CA GLN A 14 9.77 -0.08 17.35
C GLN A 14 8.49 -0.23 18.18
N GLN A 15 7.48 0.60 17.91
CA GLN A 15 6.18 0.54 18.57
C GLN A 15 5.20 -0.45 17.89
N ASN A 16 5.65 -1.22 16.89
CA ASN A 16 4.82 -2.11 16.07
C ASN A 16 3.57 -1.45 15.45
N LEU A 17 3.64 -0.13 15.20
CA LEU A 17 2.56 0.63 14.58
C LEU A 17 2.52 0.45 13.07
N THR A 18 3.70 0.31 12.45
CA THR A 18 3.82 0.11 11.01
C THR A 18 4.98 -0.81 10.67
N ARG A 19 4.85 -1.59 9.59
CA ARG A 19 5.97 -2.23 8.91
C ARG A 19 6.39 -1.40 7.71
N THR A 20 7.64 -0.94 7.69
CA THR A 20 8.20 -0.10 6.61
C THR A 20 9.15 -0.92 5.75
N TYR A 21 9.07 -0.73 4.44
CA TYR A 21 9.95 -1.35 3.44
C TYR A 21 10.56 -0.25 2.59
N VAL A 22 11.81 -0.44 2.20
CA VAL A 22 12.61 0.56 1.47
C VAL A 22 13.17 -0.03 0.20
N ALA A 23 13.21 0.77 -0.86
CA ALA A 23 14.02 0.51 -2.05
C ALA A 23 15.31 1.32 -1.95
N VAL A 24 16.43 0.66 -2.18
CA VAL A 24 17.77 1.26 -2.15
C VAL A 24 18.44 1.07 -3.51
N ASP A 25 19.45 1.87 -3.78
CA ASP A 25 20.30 1.73 -4.96
C ASP A 25 21.28 0.56 -4.76
N ASP A 26 21.36 -0.37 -5.72
CA ASP A 26 22.26 -1.52 -5.64
C ASP A 26 23.74 -1.11 -5.62
N GLY A 27 24.08 -0.01 -6.32
CA GLY A 27 25.43 0.53 -6.36
C GLY A 27 25.76 1.41 -5.13
N GLU A 28 24.74 1.89 -4.43
CA GLU A 28 24.89 2.70 -3.23
C GLU A 28 23.77 2.38 -2.22
N PRO A 29 23.88 1.30 -1.42
CA PRO A 29 22.77 0.85 -0.54
C PRO A 29 22.33 1.86 0.53
N ALA A 30 23.16 2.87 0.83
CA ALA A 30 22.80 3.98 1.70
C ALA A 30 21.83 4.98 1.04
N ARG A 31 21.73 4.95 -0.29
CA ARG A 31 20.86 5.82 -1.10
C ARG A 31 19.47 5.22 -1.20
N LEU A 32 18.53 5.86 -0.52
CA LEU A 32 17.13 5.44 -0.50
C LEU A 32 16.37 6.01 -1.70
N LEU A 33 15.85 5.13 -2.55
CA LEU A 33 15.13 5.47 -3.78
C LEU A 33 13.61 5.55 -3.59
N GLY A 34 13.09 4.89 -2.55
CA GLY A 34 11.65 4.77 -2.34
C GLY A 34 11.32 4.06 -1.03
N TYR A 35 10.09 4.20 -0.56
CA TYR A 35 9.59 3.43 0.57
C TYR A 35 8.06 3.32 0.59
N TYR A 36 7.56 2.35 1.32
CA TYR A 36 6.16 2.27 1.72
C TYR A 36 6.02 1.74 3.14
N ALA A 37 4.87 1.98 3.76
CA ALA A 37 4.58 1.51 5.11
C ALA A 37 3.16 0.95 5.23
N LEU A 38 3.05 -0.20 5.89
CA LEU A 38 1.80 -0.94 6.12
C LEU A 38 1.43 -0.92 7.60
N ALA A 39 0.14 -0.82 7.89
CA ALA A 39 -0.41 -0.96 9.24
C ALA A 39 -1.68 -1.82 9.22
N ALA A 40 -1.90 -2.64 10.24
CA ALA A 40 -3.19 -3.28 10.44
C ALA A 40 -4.23 -2.23 10.84
N THR A 41 -5.43 -2.31 10.28
CA THR A 41 -6.51 -1.37 10.60
C THR A 41 -7.87 -2.03 10.47
N ARG A 42 -8.92 -1.33 10.90
CA ARG A 42 -10.31 -1.68 10.62
C ARG A 42 -10.94 -0.58 9.79
N LEU A 43 -11.75 -0.99 8.82
CA LEU A 43 -12.49 -0.09 7.97
C LEU A 43 -13.99 -0.33 8.16
N LEU A 44 -14.73 0.71 8.52
CA LEU A 44 -16.18 0.67 8.44
C LEU A 44 -16.59 0.71 6.96
N PHE A 45 -17.17 -0.38 6.48
CA PHE A 45 -17.51 -0.55 5.06
C PHE A 45 -18.81 0.20 4.73
N ALA A 46 -18.74 1.52 4.60
CA ALA A 46 -19.87 2.36 4.19
C ALA A 46 -19.79 2.67 2.68
N GLY A 47 -20.73 2.12 1.90
CA GLY A 47 -21.03 2.64 0.55
C GLY A 47 -20.42 1.91 -0.65
N ILE A 48 -19.87 0.70 -0.50
CA ILE A 48 -19.37 -0.10 -1.65
C ILE A 48 -20.31 -1.27 -2.00
N SER A 49 -21.04 -1.77 -1.01
CA SER A 49 -22.06 -2.80 -1.18
C SER A 49 -23.09 -2.68 -0.07
N GLU A 50 -24.38 -2.61 -0.42
CA GLU A 50 -25.47 -2.58 0.55
C GLU A 50 -25.44 -3.80 1.50
N ARG A 51 -24.95 -4.95 1.01
CA ARG A 51 -24.86 -6.19 1.80
C ARG A 51 -23.82 -6.15 2.93
N ARG A 52 -22.87 -5.22 2.92
CA ARG A 52 -21.82 -5.09 3.94
C ARG A 52 -21.84 -3.74 4.65
N ALA A 53 -22.86 -2.92 4.40
CA ALA A 53 -23.02 -1.63 5.04
C ALA A 53 -23.08 -1.78 6.57
N GLY A 54 -22.17 -1.10 7.28
CA GLY A 54 -22.16 -1.05 8.74
C GLY A 54 -21.34 -2.13 9.45
N GLN A 55 -20.58 -2.96 8.73
CA GLN A 55 -19.63 -3.90 9.33
C GLN A 55 -18.19 -3.36 9.30
N ASP A 56 -17.46 -3.55 10.40
CA ASP A 56 -16.01 -3.37 10.43
C ASP A 56 -15.34 -4.54 9.72
N VAL A 57 -14.55 -4.24 8.69
CA VAL A 57 -13.74 -5.23 7.98
C VAL A 57 -12.27 -5.07 8.35
N SER A 58 -11.57 -6.20 8.47
CA SER A 58 -10.12 -6.22 8.65
C SER A 58 -9.44 -5.70 7.39
N ALA A 59 -8.52 -4.75 7.54
CA ALA A 59 -7.82 -4.15 6.42
C ALA A 59 -6.34 -3.92 6.74
N VAL A 60 -5.53 -3.86 5.69
CA VAL A 60 -4.17 -3.32 5.78
C VAL A 60 -4.14 -1.94 5.15
N LEU A 61 -3.71 -0.93 5.92
CA LEU A 61 -3.55 0.43 5.45
C LEU A 61 -2.15 0.64 4.88
N LEU A 62 -2.08 1.02 3.60
CA LEU A 62 -0.92 1.63 2.99
C LEU A 62 -0.81 3.08 3.48
N THR A 63 -0.18 3.25 4.63
CA THR A 63 -0.07 4.54 5.33
C THR A 63 0.81 5.53 4.58
N ARG A 64 1.80 5.03 3.84
CA ARG A 64 2.74 5.80 3.05
C ARG A 64 3.16 5.03 1.82
N LEU A 65 3.35 5.77 0.73
CA LEU A 65 4.07 5.35 -0.47
C LEU A 65 4.78 6.59 -1.02
N ALA A 66 6.10 6.54 -1.14
CA ALA A 66 6.89 7.66 -1.63
C ALA A 66 8.09 7.17 -2.43
N VAL A 67 8.45 7.97 -3.44
CA VAL A 67 9.59 7.74 -4.33
C VAL A 67 10.46 8.99 -4.30
N ASP A 68 11.77 8.81 -4.40
CA ASP A 68 12.70 9.92 -4.43
C ASP A 68 12.43 10.77 -5.69
N ARG A 69 12.47 12.09 -5.53
CA ARG A 69 12.12 13.05 -6.59
C ARG A 69 13.00 12.91 -7.84
N HIS A 70 14.23 12.41 -7.68
CA HIS A 70 15.18 12.26 -8.78
C HIS A 70 14.94 11.00 -9.62
N VAL A 71 14.17 10.04 -9.10
CA VAL A 71 13.81 8.78 -9.78
C VAL A 71 12.30 8.59 -9.94
N VAL A 72 11.53 9.64 -9.66
CA VAL A 72 10.08 9.64 -9.87
C VAL A 72 9.74 9.43 -11.35
N ARG A 73 8.60 8.79 -11.62
CA ARG A 73 8.10 8.45 -12.98
C ARG A 73 8.94 7.43 -13.76
N GLN A 74 9.94 6.81 -13.14
CA GLN A 74 10.68 5.67 -13.72
C GLN A 74 10.05 4.30 -13.39
N GLY A 75 8.77 4.28 -12.97
CA GLY A 75 8.05 3.06 -12.62
C GLY A 75 8.23 2.56 -11.18
N LEU A 76 9.19 3.10 -10.42
CA LEU A 76 9.48 2.64 -9.04
C LEU A 76 8.26 2.69 -8.10
N GLY A 77 7.40 3.70 -8.23
CA GLY A 77 6.17 3.78 -7.41
C GLY A 77 5.21 2.61 -7.64
N GLY A 78 5.05 2.19 -8.90
CA GLY A 78 4.25 1.02 -9.25
C GLY A 78 4.88 -0.28 -8.76
N TYR A 79 6.21 -0.38 -8.84
CA TYR A 79 6.95 -1.52 -8.31
C TYR A 79 6.77 -1.65 -6.78
N LEU A 80 6.96 -0.57 -6.03
CA LEU A 80 6.76 -0.55 -4.58
C LEU A 80 5.32 -0.92 -4.19
N LEU A 81 4.32 -0.40 -4.91
CA LEU A 81 2.92 -0.75 -4.67
C LEU A 81 2.68 -2.24 -4.91
N ARG A 82 3.18 -2.82 -6.00
CA ARG A 82 3.04 -4.25 -6.29
C ARG A 82 3.71 -5.12 -5.23
N HIS A 83 4.92 -4.75 -4.80
CA HIS A 83 5.59 -5.44 -3.70
C HIS A 83 4.76 -5.34 -2.41
N ALA A 84 4.21 -4.17 -2.09
CA ALA A 84 3.34 -4.00 -0.93
C ALA A 84 2.10 -4.92 -1.00
N LEU A 85 1.46 -5.02 -2.18
CA LEU A 85 0.33 -5.93 -2.39
C LEU A 85 0.72 -7.41 -2.21
N HIS A 86 1.91 -7.80 -2.66
CA HIS A 86 2.42 -9.16 -2.46
C HIS A 86 2.60 -9.48 -0.97
N VAL A 87 3.24 -8.56 -0.22
CA VAL A 87 3.39 -8.68 1.24
C VAL A 87 2.03 -8.83 1.94
N VAL A 88 1.01 -8.06 1.52
CA VAL A 88 -0.34 -8.20 2.10
C VAL A 88 -0.99 -9.53 1.71
N ARG A 89 -0.78 -10.01 0.48
CA ARG A 89 -1.28 -11.32 0.04
C ARG A 89 -0.76 -12.42 0.93
N ASP A 90 0.55 -12.45 1.16
CA ASP A 90 1.20 -13.49 1.96
C ASP A 90 0.74 -13.42 3.42
N ALA A 91 0.53 -12.21 3.96
CA ALA A 91 -0.06 -12.03 5.28
C ALA A 91 -1.49 -12.60 5.35
N SER A 92 -2.32 -12.39 4.32
CA SER A 92 -3.70 -12.89 4.28
C SER A 92 -3.82 -14.41 4.30
N LEU A 93 -2.75 -15.14 3.94
CA LEU A 93 -2.72 -16.61 4.04
C LEU A 93 -2.64 -17.10 5.49
N ARG A 94 -2.27 -16.22 6.43
CA ARG A 94 -2.03 -16.56 7.84
C ARG A 94 -2.97 -15.84 8.80
N THR A 95 -3.58 -14.73 8.38
CA THR A 95 -4.50 -13.92 9.20
C THR A 95 -5.62 -13.30 8.37
N ASP A 96 -6.71 -12.88 9.00
CA ASP A 96 -7.82 -12.23 8.31
C ASP A 96 -7.41 -10.85 7.77
N VAL A 97 -7.42 -10.71 6.45
CA VAL A 97 -7.31 -9.44 5.72
C VAL A 97 -8.40 -9.47 4.65
N GLN A 98 -9.26 -8.45 4.61
CA GLN A 98 -10.37 -8.40 3.65
C GLN A 98 -10.15 -7.36 2.54
N CYS A 99 -9.33 -6.34 2.80
CA CYS A 99 -8.93 -5.37 1.79
C CYS A 99 -7.62 -4.65 2.15
N VAL A 100 -7.02 -4.04 1.14
CA VAL A 100 -5.99 -3.01 1.30
C VAL A 100 -6.66 -1.65 1.22
N LEU A 101 -6.36 -0.75 2.15
CA LEU A 101 -6.81 0.64 2.15
C LEU A 101 -5.65 1.56 1.80
N ALA A 102 -5.89 2.58 0.98
CA ALA A 102 -4.95 3.65 0.68
C ALA A 102 -5.65 5.00 0.81
N ASN A 103 -4.92 6.01 1.31
CA ASN A 103 -5.38 7.39 1.35
C ASN A 103 -4.59 8.20 0.32
N ALA A 104 -5.28 8.71 -0.70
CA ALA A 104 -4.71 9.59 -1.71
C ALA A 104 -4.60 11.03 -1.19
N THR A 105 -3.40 11.60 -1.29
CA THR A 105 -3.15 13.00 -0.90
C THR A 105 -3.51 14.00 -2.01
N SER A 106 -3.72 13.53 -3.24
CA SER A 106 -4.08 14.34 -4.42
C SER A 106 -4.93 13.53 -5.39
N SER A 107 -5.55 14.18 -6.38
CA SER A 107 -6.27 13.51 -7.47
C SER A 107 -5.34 12.59 -8.27
N SER A 108 -4.14 13.06 -8.62
CA SER A 108 -3.15 12.23 -9.32
C SER A 108 -2.73 10.98 -8.52
N ALA A 109 -2.69 11.07 -7.19
CA ALA A 109 -2.46 9.90 -6.35
C ALA A 109 -3.65 8.93 -6.35
N ALA A 110 -4.88 9.45 -6.38
CA ALA A 110 -6.08 8.63 -6.51
C ALA A 110 -6.09 7.90 -7.87
N ASP A 111 -5.84 8.63 -8.97
CA ASP A 111 -5.75 8.06 -10.32
C ASP A 111 -4.68 6.97 -10.41
N PHE A 112 -3.52 7.20 -9.76
CA PHE A 112 -2.47 6.20 -9.63
C PHE A 112 -3.00 4.92 -8.97
N TYR A 113 -3.64 5.00 -7.81
CA TYR A 113 -4.18 3.79 -7.16
C TYR A 113 -5.28 3.12 -7.98
N GLN A 114 -6.16 3.90 -8.63
CA GLN A 114 -7.23 3.37 -9.48
C GLN A 114 -6.68 2.60 -10.69
N HIS A 115 -5.55 3.05 -11.25
CA HIS A 115 -4.85 2.32 -12.30
C HIS A 115 -4.39 0.91 -11.87
N PHE A 116 -4.13 0.71 -10.56
CA PHE A 116 -3.81 -0.60 -9.96
C PHE A 116 -5.06 -1.36 -9.48
N GLY A 117 -6.27 -0.94 -9.88
CA GLY A 117 -7.52 -1.62 -9.55
C GLY A 117 -8.11 -1.26 -8.18
N PHE A 118 -7.61 -0.21 -7.53
CA PHE A 118 -8.26 0.29 -6.32
C PHE A 118 -9.57 1.03 -6.68
N GLU A 119 -10.58 0.86 -5.85
CA GLU A 119 -11.89 1.48 -5.98
C GLU A 119 -12.06 2.56 -4.89
N ALA A 120 -12.52 3.74 -5.26
CA ALA A 120 -12.78 4.81 -4.31
C ALA A 120 -14.02 4.51 -3.46
N LEU A 121 -13.98 4.85 -2.16
CA LEU A 121 -15.15 4.77 -1.29
C LEU A 121 -16.20 5.80 -1.75
N ALA A 122 -17.48 5.42 -1.69
CA ALA A 122 -18.57 6.34 -2.01
C ALA A 122 -18.62 7.54 -1.04
N THR A 123 -18.17 7.34 0.21
CA THR A 123 -18.14 8.36 1.27
C THR A 123 -16.96 9.31 1.16
N ASP A 124 -15.84 8.88 0.57
CA ASP A 124 -14.64 9.70 0.40
C ASP A 124 -13.82 9.21 -0.80
N ARG A 125 -13.75 10.04 -1.86
CA ARG A 125 -13.01 9.71 -3.09
C ARG A 125 -11.50 9.62 -2.90
N ARG A 126 -10.96 10.14 -1.79
CA ARG A 126 -9.54 10.04 -1.45
C ARG A 126 -9.21 8.77 -0.68
N ARG A 127 -10.21 8.02 -0.22
CA ARG A 127 -10.02 6.72 0.40
C ARG A 127 -10.31 5.67 -0.65
N LEU A 128 -9.31 4.87 -0.97
CA LEU A 128 -9.42 3.85 -1.99
C LEU A 128 -9.14 2.49 -1.38
N ILE A 129 -9.88 1.48 -1.83
CA ILE A 129 -9.72 0.11 -1.37
C ILE A 129 -9.38 -0.83 -2.51
N LEU A 130 -8.61 -1.86 -2.22
CA LEU A 130 -8.46 -3.03 -3.06
C LEU A 130 -8.96 -4.25 -2.29
N PRO A 131 -10.16 -4.77 -2.61
CA PRO A 131 -10.65 -6.00 -2.01
C PRO A 131 -9.70 -7.18 -2.28
N MET A 132 -9.51 -8.09 -1.31
CA MET A 132 -8.66 -9.27 -1.52
C MET A 132 -9.10 -10.12 -2.71
N ARG A 133 -10.41 -10.22 -2.97
CA ARG A 133 -10.95 -10.92 -4.16
C ARG A 133 -10.44 -10.36 -5.49
N SER A 134 -10.05 -9.09 -5.52
CA SER A 134 -9.53 -8.40 -6.70
C SER A 134 -8.01 -8.48 -6.78
N MET A 135 -7.32 -8.96 -5.73
CA MET A 135 -5.86 -8.99 -5.69
C MET A 135 -5.26 -9.96 -6.69
N ASP A 136 -5.89 -11.10 -6.97
CA ASP A 136 -5.35 -12.06 -7.94
C ASP A 136 -5.28 -11.47 -9.35
N ALA A 137 -6.26 -10.66 -9.74
CA ALA A 137 -6.24 -9.96 -11.04
C ALA A 137 -5.09 -8.94 -11.15
N VAL A 138 -4.76 -8.28 -10.03
CA VAL A 138 -3.66 -7.29 -9.98
C VAL A 138 -2.29 -7.99 -9.91
N CYS A 139 -2.21 -9.13 -9.21
CA CYS A 139 -0.98 -9.90 -9.04
C CYS A 139 -0.66 -10.82 -10.24
N GLN A 140 -1.60 -11.20 -11.09
CA GLN A 140 -1.37 -12.11 -12.25
C GLN A 140 -0.51 -11.52 -13.36
N HIS A 141 -0.25 -10.21 -13.37
CA HIS A 141 0.71 -9.59 -14.28
C HIS A 141 2.17 -9.72 -13.81
N VAL A 142 2.47 -10.59 -12.83
CA VAL A 142 3.80 -10.80 -12.26
C VAL A 142 4.41 -12.09 -12.85
N ARG A 143 5.17 -11.96 -13.94
CA ARG A 143 6.31 -12.87 -14.19
C ARG A 143 7.58 -12.07 -13.91
N GLY A 144 8.36 -12.49 -12.93
CA GLY A 144 9.68 -11.91 -12.65
C GLY A 144 9.87 -11.37 -11.23
N PHE A 145 9.38 -12.06 -10.21
CA PHE A 145 9.77 -11.76 -8.83
C PHE A 145 10.04 -13.05 -8.08
N GLU A 146 11.32 -13.44 -8.00
CA GLU A 146 11.78 -14.36 -6.96
C GLU A 146 12.03 -13.52 -5.70
N PRO A 147 11.46 -13.90 -4.54
CA PRO A 147 11.82 -13.29 -3.27
C PRO A 147 13.26 -13.67 -2.93
N ILE A 148 14.04 -12.68 -2.49
CA ILE A 148 15.39 -12.86 -1.95
C ILE A 148 15.31 -13.56 -0.59
#